data_AF-A0AAW4LBA6-F1
#
_entry.id   AF-A0AAW4LBA6-F1
#
_cell.length_a   1.000
_cell.length_b   1.000
_cell.length_c   1.000
_cell.angle_alpha   90.00
_cell.angle_beta   90.00
_cell.angle_gamma   90.00
#
_symmetry.space_group_name_H-M   'P 1'
#
loop_
_entity.id
_entity.type
_entity.pdbx_description
1 polymer ?
#
loop_
_entity_poly.entity_id
_entity_poly.type
_entity_poly.pdbx_seq_one_letter_code
_entity_poly.pdbx_strand_id
1 'polypeptide(L)'
;MKFLLIILIVLMPISALAGVNKEFVKYTENALDALDDVEVAFDSDIATNTSVNNALNKLDSALKKYSRLNLKEKSIEKEISWKITISRLTYDLVFYQGIGSEKHMEAKRYGDEARELFKKYKMGSSRVKK
;
A
#
# COMPACT_ATOMS: atom_id res chain seq x y z
N MET A 1 -30.19 -41.52 0.91
CA MET A 1 -29.31 -40.51 1.57
C MET A 1 -28.01 -40.41 0.80
N LYS A 2 -27.46 -39.19 0.67
CA LYS A 2 -26.21 -38.78 -0.02
C LYS A 2 -26.34 -38.44 -1.52
N PHE A 3 -26.86 -37.25 -1.84
CA PHE A 3 -26.38 -36.44 -2.98
C PHE A 3 -26.63 -34.94 -2.70
N LEU A 4 -26.31 -34.52 -1.47
CA LEU A 4 -26.49 -33.16 -0.97
C LEU A 4 -25.12 -32.61 -0.58
N LEU A 5 -24.16 -32.59 -1.51
CA LEU A 5 -22.81 -32.07 -1.21
C LEU A 5 -21.92 -31.77 -2.43
N ILE A 6 -22.47 -31.26 -3.53
CA ILE A 6 -21.64 -30.74 -4.65
C ILE A 6 -22.22 -29.43 -5.18
N ILE A 7 -22.52 -28.47 -4.31
CA ILE A 7 -22.72 -27.05 -4.69
C ILE A 7 -22.11 -26.17 -3.59
N LEU A 8 -20.82 -26.34 -3.32
CA LEU A 8 -20.10 -25.52 -2.34
C LEU A 8 -18.63 -25.29 -2.74
N ILE A 9 -18.31 -25.37 -4.04
CA ILE A 9 -16.94 -25.21 -4.57
C ILE A 9 -16.82 -24.04 -5.57
N VAL A 10 -17.88 -23.33 -5.93
CA VAL A 10 -17.78 -22.21 -6.89
C VAL A 10 -18.30 -20.91 -6.28
N LEU A 11 -17.74 -20.55 -5.14
CA LEU A 11 -17.76 -19.19 -4.59
C LEU A 11 -16.34 -18.59 -4.61
N MET A 12 -15.50 -19.05 -5.54
CA MET A 12 -14.29 -18.31 -5.89
C MET A 12 -14.70 -17.13 -6.76
N PRO A 13 -14.36 -15.89 -6.39
CA PRO A 13 -14.67 -14.75 -7.22
C PRO A 13 -13.91 -14.88 -8.54
N ILE A 14 -14.67 -14.93 -9.64
CA ILE A 14 -14.21 -14.92 -11.05
C ILE A 14 -13.47 -13.60 -11.40
N SER A 15 -13.16 -12.76 -10.41
CA SER A 15 -12.50 -11.46 -10.57
C SER A 15 -11.01 -11.52 -10.94
N ALA A 16 -10.39 -12.71 -10.98
CA ALA A 16 -8.95 -12.87 -11.18
C ALA A 16 -8.47 -12.70 -12.65
N LEU A 17 -9.28 -12.08 -13.51
CA LEU A 17 -8.99 -11.90 -14.94
C LEU A 17 -8.57 -10.47 -15.32
N ALA A 18 -8.01 -9.70 -14.39
CA ALA A 18 -7.37 -8.42 -14.71
C ALA A 18 -5.85 -8.62 -14.73
N GLY A 19 -5.24 -8.52 -15.90
CA GLY A 19 -3.78 -8.51 -16.01
C GLY A 19 -3.17 -7.37 -15.17
N VAL A 20 -1.95 -7.57 -14.65
CA VAL A 20 -1.23 -6.53 -13.90
C VAL A 20 -1.12 -5.25 -14.71
N ASN A 21 -1.60 -4.16 -14.12
CA ASN A 21 -1.38 -2.81 -14.61
C ASN A 21 0.06 -2.41 -14.29
N LYS A 22 0.92 -2.41 -15.31
CA LYS A 22 2.36 -2.09 -15.16
C LYS A 22 2.61 -0.68 -14.64
N GLU A 23 1.74 0.27 -14.99
CA GLU A 23 1.86 1.66 -14.51
C GLU A 23 1.52 1.74 -13.03
N PHE A 24 0.47 1.04 -12.60
CA PHE A 24 0.13 0.89 -11.18
C PHE A 24 1.27 0.23 -10.39
N VAL A 25 1.88 -0.84 -10.91
CA VAL A 25 3.05 -1.49 -10.28
C VAL A 25 4.17 -0.49 -10.08
N LYS A 26 4.56 0.23 -11.13
CA LYS A 26 5.64 1.22 -11.07
C LYS A 26 5.36 2.33 -10.06
N TYR A 27 4.14 2.88 -10.06
CA TYR A 27 3.78 3.95 -9.12
C TYR A 27 3.72 3.45 -7.69
N THR A 28 3.31 2.19 -7.48
CA THR A 28 3.28 1.57 -6.16
C THR A 28 4.66 1.28 -5.63
N GLU A 29 5.58 0.78 -6.45
CA GLU A 29 6.98 0.59 -6.06
C GLU A 29 7.61 1.92 -5.65
N ASN A 30 7.48 2.96 -6.47
CA ASN A 30 7.99 4.29 -6.12
C ASN A 30 7.36 4.88 -4.84
N ALA A 31 6.07 4.62 -4.59
CA ALA A 31 5.40 5.12 -3.40
C ALA A 31 5.83 4.34 -2.13
N LEU A 32 6.06 3.03 -2.24
CA LEU A 32 6.59 2.21 -1.16
C LEU A 32 8.05 2.56 -0.86
N ASP A 33 8.89 2.77 -1.86
CA ASP A 33 10.27 3.21 -1.67
C ASP A 33 10.32 4.58 -0.95
N ALA A 34 9.43 5.51 -1.32
CA ALA A 34 9.32 6.80 -0.63
C ALA A 34 8.73 6.68 0.78
N LEU A 35 7.91 5.65 1.05
CA LEU A 35 7.40 5.36 2.38
C LEU A 35 8.49 4.76 3.26
N ASP A 36 9.37 3.91 2.72
CA ASP A 36 10.56 3.40 3.41
C ASP A 36 11.47 4.57 3.83
N ASP A 37 11.68 5.56 2.95
CA ASP A 37 12.41 6.80 3.28
C ASP A 37 11.78 7.54 4.48
N VAL A 38 10.44 7.55 4.60
CA VAL A 38 9.72 8.15 5.74
C VAL A 38 9.91 7.32 6.99
N GLU A 39 9.72 6.00 6.91
CA GLU A 39 9.93 5.06 8.02
C GLU A 39 11.33 5.20 8.61
N VAL A 40 12.37 5.23 7.77
CA VAL A 40 13.76 5.43 8.20
C VAL A 40 13.95 6.80 8.86
N ALA A 41 13.30 7.84 8.33
CA ALA A 41 13.40 9.17 8.93
C ALA A 41 12.72 9.27 10.29
N PHE A 42 11.69 8.48 10.59
CA PHE A 42 11.05 8.43 11.91
C PHE A 42 11.77 7.48 12.89
N ASP A 43 12.36 6.40 12.39
CA ASP A 43 13.09 5.39 13.18
C ASP A 43 14.53 5.85 13.53
N SER A 44 14.98 6.99 13.00
CA SER A 44 16.34 7.51 13.21
C SER A 44 16.45 8.41 14.44
N ASP A 45 17.37 8.07 15.36
CA ASP A 45 17.64 8.83 16.60
C ASP A 45 18.19 10.25 16.35
N ILE A 46 18.69 10.53 15.15
CA ILE A 46 19.22 11.85 14.74
C ILE A 46 18.31 12.57 13.75
N ALA A 47 17.08 12.09 13.58
CA ALA A 47 16.12 12.69 12.68
C ALA A 47 15.83 14.14 13.05
N THR A 48 15.86 15.01 12.04
CA THR A 48 15.45 16.41 12.18
C THR A 48 14.06 16.59 11.61
N ASN A 49 13.35 17.62 12.10
CA ASN A 49 12.07 17.99 11.48
C ASN A 49 12.20 18.24 9.97
N THR A 50 13.33 18.79 9.53
CA THR A 50 13.63 19.00 8.11
C THR A 50 13.77 17.70 7.34
N SER A 51 14.48 16.68 7.86
CA SER A 51 14.63 15.39 7.18
C SER A 51 13.31 14.64 7.07
N VAL A 52 12.51 14.64 8.14
CA VAL A 52 11.18 14.02 8.14
C VAL A 52 10.25 14.72 7.14
N ASN A 53 10.20 16.05 7.17
CA ASN A 53 9.39 16.82 6.23
C ASN A 53 9.82 16.58 4.78
N ASN A 54 11.12 16.48 4.50
CA ASN A 54 11.61 16.15 3.16
C ASN A 54 11.17 14.75 2.70
N ALA A 55 11.22 13.75 3.58
CA ALA A 55 10.74 12.40 3.29
C ALA A 55 9.23 12.37 3.01
N LEU A 56 8.42 13.06 3.84
CA LEU A 56 6.97 13.18 3.62
C LEU A 56 6.64 13.87 2.28
N ASN A 57 7.38 14.91 1.91
CA ASN A 57 7.19 15.60 0.62
C ASN A 57 7.55 14.72 -0.59
N LYS A 58 8.54 13.85 -0.46
CA LYS A 58 8.86 12.84 -1.49
C LYS A 58 7.71 11.84 -1.64
N LEU A 59 7.17 11.34 -0.53
CA LEU A 59 6.02 10.44 -0.52
C LEU A 59 4.79 11.10 -1.15
N ASP A 60 4.49 12.35 -0.82
CA ASP A 60 3.38 13.11 -1.43
C ASP A 60 3.55 13.24 -2.95
N SER A 61 4.78 13.44 -3.42
CA SER A 61 5.09 13.51 -4.84
C SER A 61 4.90 12.16 -5.55
N ALA A 62 5.21 11.05 -4.89
CA ALA A 62 4.94 9.71 -5.39
C ALA A 62 3.43 9.41 -5.42
N LEU A 63 2.70 9.73 -4.34
CA LEU A 63 1.26 9.53 -4.23
C LEU A 63 0.45 10.32 -5.28
N LYS A 64 0.90 11.52 -5.66
CA LYS A 64 0.30 12.30 -6.75
C LYS A 64 0.25 11.56 -8.09
N LYS A 65 1.02 10.49 -8.29
CA LYS A 65 0.93 9.68 -9.52
C LYS A 65 -0.32 8.79 -9.55
N TYR A 66 -0.87 8.41 -8.39
CA TYR A 66 -2.11 7.64 -8.33
C TYR A 66 -3.33 8.39 -8.85
N SER A 67 -3.39 9.72 -8.73
CA SER A 67 -4.51 10.51 -9.27
C SER A 67 -4.62 10.44 -10.79
N ARG A 68 -3.56 9.99 -11.48
CA ARG A 68 -3.55 9.74 -12.93
C ARG A 68 -4.13 8.39 -13.29
N LEU A 69 -4.28 7.49 -12.31
CA LEU A 69 -4.84 6.17 -12.51
C LEU A 69 -6.34 6.19 -12.20
N ASN A 70 -7.15 5.75 -13.15
CA ASN A 70 -8.58 5.56 -12.93
C ASN A 70 -8.84 4.21 -12.21
N LEU A 71 -8.46 4.14 -10.93
CA LEU A 71 -8.61 2.94 -10.12
C LEU A 71 -10.07 2.69 -9.78
N LYS A 72 -10.54 1.45 -9.98
CA LYS A 72 -11.92 1.06 -9.62
C LYS A 72 -12.09 1.06 -8.10
N GLU A 73 -13.22 1.58 -7.62
CA GLU A 73 -13.46 1.81 -6.18
C GLU A 73 -13.36 0.54 -5.30
N LYS A 74 -13.64 -0.64 -5.86
CA LYS A 74 -13.56 -1.94 -5.16
C LYS A 74 -12.41 -2.83 -5.68
N SER A 75 -11.34 -2.23 -6.23
CA SER A 75 -10.16 -2.99 -6.65
C SER A 75 -9.10 -3.09 -5.56
N ILE A 76 -8.33 -4.17 -5.61
CA ILE A 76 -7.11 -4.32 -4.80
C ILE A 76 -6.12 -3.17 -5.02
N GLU A 77 -6.09 -2.58 -6.22
CA GLU A 77 -5.22 -1.44 -6.53
C GLU A 77 -5.63 -0.19 -5.74
N LYS A 78 -6.94 0.06 -5.63
CA LYS A 78 -7.50 1.15 -4.81
C LYS A 78 -7.22 0.90 -3.33
N GLU A 79 -7.37 -0.33 -2.87
CA GLU A 79 -7.07 -0.71 -1.48
C GLU A 79 -5.59 -0.49 -1.13
N ILE A 80 -4.65 -0.93 -1.99
CA ILE A 80 -3.22 -0.69 -1.81
C ILE A 80 -2.92 0.81 -1.75
N SER A 81 -3.42 1.58 -2.73
CA SER A 81 -3.22 3.03 -2.78
C SER A 81 -3.78 3.73 -1.52
N TRP A 82 -4.94 3.29 -1.05
CA TRP A 82 -5.57 3.78 0.16
C TRP A 82 -4.74 3.49 1.42
N LYS A 83 -4.17 2.29 1.54
CA LYS A 83 -3.33 1.91 2.68
C LYS A 83 -2.05 2.74 2.75
N ILE A 84 -1.37 2.98 1.63
CA ILE A 84 -0.20 3.87 1.57
C ILE A 84 -0.61 5.31 1.95
N THR A 85 -1.77 5.77 1.46
CA THR A 85 -2.30 7.11 1.78
C THR A 85 -2.60 7.25 3.27
N ILE A 86 -3.24 6.26 3.90
CA ILE A 86 -3.48 6.27 5.34
C ILE A 86 -2.15 6.29 6.09
N SER A 87 -1.20 5.43 5.72
CA SER A 87 0.13 5.41 6.34
C SER A 87 0.78 6.79 6.33
N ARG A 88 0.77 7.49 5.19
CA ARG A 88 1.21 8.89 5.08
C ARG A 88 0.47 9.81 6.05
N LEU A 89 -0.86 9.77 6.07
CA LEU A 89 -1.66 10.65 6.93
C LEU A 89 -1.37 10.39 8.41
N THR A 90 -1.16 9.14 8.80
CA THR A 90 -0.76 8.79 10.16
C THR A 90 0.64 9.30 10.47
N TYR A 91 1.62 9.20 9.55
CA TYR A 91 2.94 9.81 9.75
C TYR A 91 2.88 11.33 9.90
N ASP A 92 2.01 12.01 9.17
CA ASP A 92 1.80 13.46 9.31
C ASP A 92 1.25 13.82 10.70
N LEU A 93 0.32 13.01 11.21
CA LEU A 93 -0.20 13.16 12.57
C LEU A 93 0.89 12.92 13.64
N VAL A 94 1.73 11.90 13.44
CA VAL A 94 2.88 11.61 14.32
C VAL A 94 3.86 12.78 14.27
N PHE A 95 4.15 13.31 13.08
CA PHE A 95 5.03 14.47 12.91
C PHE A 95 4.54 15.67 13.71
N TYR A 96 3.23 15.97 13.62
CA TYR A 96 2.63 17.06 14.37
C TYR A 96 2.65 16.84 15.90
N GLN A 97 2.53 15.58 16.35
CA GLN A 97 2.56 15.22 17.77
C GLN A 97 3.98 15.14 18.36
N GLY A 98 5.00 15.07 17.50
CA GLY A 98 6.41 14.96 17.87
C GLY A 98 7.04 13.67 17.33
N ILE A 99 8.23 13.82 16.75
CA ILE A 99 9.07 12.69 16.27
C ILE A 99 9.38 11.77 17.47
N GLY A 100 9.27 10.46 17.27
CA GLY A 100 9.57 9.46 18.29
C GLY A 100 8.37 8.99 19.13
N SER A 101 7.14 9.43 18.84
CA SER A 101 5.96 8.85 19.49
C SER A 101 5.68 7.44 18.97
N GLU A 102 5.36 6.48 19.85
CA GLU A 102 5.04 5.07 19.52
C GLU A 102 3.95 4.92 18.44
N LYS A 103 3.19 5.99 18.17
CA LYS A 103 2.18 6.05 17.11
C LYS A 103 2.75 5.92 15.70
N HIS A 104 4.06 6.10 15.49
CA HIS A 104 4.68 5.79 14.19
C HIS A 104 4.56 4.30 13.83
N MET A 105 4.41 3.42 14.82
CA MET A 105 4.14 1.99 14.61
C MET A 105 2.79 1.72 13.96
N GLU A 106 1.78 2.56 14.23
CA GLU A 106 0.48 2.45 13.56
C GLU A 106 0.58 2.85 12.09
N ALA A 107 1.36 3.89 11.79
CA ALA A 107 1.63 4.30 10.41
C ALA A 107 2.37 3.21 9.64
N LYS A 108 3.39 2.59 10.26
CA LYS A 108 4.16 1.47 9.72
C LYS A 108 3.30 0.26 9.40
N ARG A 109 2.36 -0.09 10.31
CA ARG A 109 1.40 -1.18 10.11
C ARG A 109 0.57 -1.02 8.83
N TYR A 110 0.11 0.19 8.51
CA TYR A 110 -0.60 0.43 7.25
C TYR A 110 0.31 0.30 6.02
N GLY A 111 1.58 0.69 6.14
CA GLY A 111 2.60 0.45 5.12
C GLY A 111 2.81 -1.04 4.86
N ASP A 112 2.93 -1.84 5.92
CA ASP A 112 3.11 -3.29 5.82
C ASP A 112 1.91 -3.98 5.19
N GLU A 113 0.68 -3.59 5.56
CA GLU A 113 -0.54 -4.07 4.90
C GLU A 113 -0.54 -3.76 3.40
N ALA A 114 -0.09 -2.56 3.00
CA ALA A 114 0.05 -2.19 1.60
C ALA A 114 1.08 -3.07 0.87
N ARG A 115 2.25 -3.31 1.49
CA ARG A 115 3.31 -4.19 0.95
C ARG A 115 2.79 -5.61 0.75
N GLU A 116 2.05 -6.16 1.72
CA GLU A 116 1.46 -7.49 1.63
C GLU A 116 0.44 -7.60 0.50
N LEU A 117 -0.49 -6.64 0.41
CA LEU A 117 -1.48 -6.58 -0.66
C LEU A 117 -0.81 -6.44 -2.02
N PHE A 118 0.22 -5.59 -2.12
CA PHE A 118 0.96 -5.40 -3.36
C PHE A 118 1.73 -6.65 -3.80
N LYS A 119 2.34 -7.38 -2.85
CA LYS A 119 2.96 -8.69 -3.12
C LYS A 119 1.93 -9.68 -3.66
N LYS A 120 0.76 -9.77 -3.03
CA LYS A 120 -0.36 -10.63 -3.48
C LYS A 120 -0.84 -10.23 -4.87
N TYR A 121 -0.95 -8.94 -5.16
CA TYR A 121 -1.30 -8.40 -6.48
C TYR A 121 -0.31 -8.84 -7.57
N LYS A 122 1.00 -8.66 -7.33
CA LYS A 122 2.06 -9.10 -8.28
C LYS A 122 2.04 -10.63 -8.50
N MET A 123 1.81 -11.41 -7.45
CA MET A 123 1.76 -12.88 -7.54
C MET A 123 0.48 -13.40 -8.21
N GLY A 124 -0.67 -12.78 -7.93
CA GLY A 124 -1.97 -13.15 -8.50
C GLY A 124 -2.00 -13.04 -10.02
N SER A 125 -1.33 -12.03 -10.59
CA SER A 125 -1.18 -11.90 -12.03
C SER A 125 -0.11 -12.82 -12.64
N SER A 126 0.83 -13.32 -11.85
CA SER A 126 1.90 -14.22 -12.33
C SER A 126 1.40 -15.66 -12.53
N ARG A 127 0.32 -16.06 -11.86
CA ARG A 127 -0.29 -17.40 -12.02
C ARG A 127 -1.08 -17.59 -13.32
N VAL A 128 -1.33 -16.52 -14.08
CA VAL A 128 -2.11 -16.56 -15.35
C VAL A 128 -1.23 -16.88 -16.57
N LYS A 129 0.10 -17.00 -16.40
CA LYS A 129 1.06 -17.23 -17.50
C LYS A 129 1.62 -18.65 -17.62
N LYS A 130 1.03 -19.65 -16.96
CA LYS A 130 1.45 -21.05 -17.10
C LYS A 130 0.36 -21.89 -17.73
#